data_AF-A0A2W4MH54-F1
#
_entry.id   AF-A0A2W4MH54-F1
#
_cell.length_a   1.000
_cell.length_b   1.000
_cell.length_c   1.000
_cell.angle_alpha   90.00
_cell.angle_beta   90.00
_cell.angle_gamma   90.00
#
_symmetry.space_group_name_H-M   'P 1'
#
loop_
_entity.id
_entity.type
_entity.pdbx_description
1 polymer ?
#
loop_
_entity_poly.entity_id
_entity_poly.type
_entity_poly.pdbx_seq_one_letter_code
_entity_poly.pdbx_strand_id
1 'polypeptide(L)'
;ARHERFHAPLLTDPPLPYVAAWAWFAGQKDTLGHQLLRRPWTPSMSPRRAFDELTAWRKRIRLALTLSALNRQPWLQEGTALGYEFVELKEIRDFIAESEAMDNCLDSFSEKLEQGTCYVFSIRKNGTPVADVEIGAHAIDPNVPTIVQLRAPRNARAHPQIWRATFAWLGSQELCPAPSHSISRTTRRQAWRRLWRPYLATLDPADRAEVEHLVLELEKLQPRRRRPRQSTNCGRGRQQPPLVDVELFSDAAE
;
A
#
# COMPACT_ATOMS: atom_id res chain seq x y z
N ALA A 1 -46.65 19.92 -12.35
CA ALA A 1 -46.24 18.96 -11.30
C ALA A 1 -45.76 17.67 -11.97
N ARG A 2 -44.47 17.56 -12.25
CA ARG A 2 -43.85 16.36 -12.81
C ARG A 2 -42.75 16.00 -11.82
N HIS A 3 -43.02 14.98 -11.01
CA HIS A 3 -42.13 14.53 -9.96
C HIS A 3 -40.77 14.17 -10.57
N GLU A 4 -39.77 14.97 -10.25
CA GLU A 4 -38.36 14.58 -10.42
C GLU A 4 -38.17 13.30 -9.63
N ARG A 5 -38.02 12.21 -10.38
CA ARG A 5 -37.50 10.95 -9.84
C ARG A 5 -36.06 11.26 -9.48
N PHE A 6 -35.83 11.60 -8.20
CA PHE A 6 -34.50 11.54 -7.62
C PHE A 6 -33.95 10.16 -7.94
N HIS A 7 -32.96 10.14 -8.82
CA HIS A 7 -32.15 8.96 -9.07
C HIS A 7 -31.71 8.42 -7.71
N ALA A 8 -31.77 7.09 -7.56
CA ALA A 8 -31.25 6.39 -6.38
C ALA A 8 -29.93 7.03 -5.92
N PRO A 9 -29.71 7.21 -4.60
CA PRO A 9 -28.57 7.97 -4.09
C PRO A 9 -27.32 7.36 -4.70
N LEU A 10 -26.72 8.14 -5.59
CA LEU A 10 -25.48 7.78 -6.21
C LEU A 10 -24.49 7.61 -5.07
N LEU A 11 -24.10 6.37 -4.82
CA LEU A 11 -23.05 5.97 -3.89
C LEU A 11 -21.67 6.43 -4.42
N THR A 12 -21.59 7.64 -4.98
CA THR A 12 -20.45 8.17 -5.75
C THR A 12 -20.02 9.58 -5.36
N ASP A 13 -20.74 10.28 -4.48
CA ASP A 13 -20.17 11.45 -3.81
C ASP A 13 -19.24 10.97 -2.69
N PRO A 14 -18.04 11.57 -2.50
CA PRO A 14 -17.35 11.34 -1.26
C PRO A 14 -18.30 11.75 -0.13
N PRO A 15 -18.35 11.00 0.96
CA PRO A 15 -19.22 11.33 2.07
C PRO A 15 -18.91 12.77 2.48
N LEU A 16 -19.91 13.66 2.42
CA LEU A 16 -19.80 15.07 2.79
C LEU A 16 -19.00 15.30 4.09
N PRO A 17 -19.10 14.43 5.12
CA PRO A 17 -18.23 14.50 6.30
C PRO A 17 -16.73 14.57 6.02
N TYR A 18 -16.23 13.81 5.04
CA TYR A 18 -14.83 13.80 4.67
C TYR A 18 -14.42 15.08 3.94
N VAL A 19 -15.31 15.66 3.13
CA VAL A 19 -15.05 16.95 2.46
C VAL A 19 -14.94 18.05 3.51
N ALA A 20 -15.89 18.13 4.44
CA ALA A 20 -15.90 19.11 5.51
C ALA A 20 -14.68 18.98 6.42
N ALA A 21 -14.34 17.75 6.84
CA ALA A 21 -13.16 17.50 7.64
C ALA A 21 -11.87 17.85 6.90
N TRP A 22 -11.74 17.49 5.63
CA TRP A 22 -10.58 17.82 4.81
C TRP A 22 -10.38 19.33 4.69
N ALA A 23 -11.46 20.07 4.43
CA ALA A 23 -11.44 21.53 4.38
C ALA A 23 -11.06 22.14 5.74
N TRP A 24 -11.57 21.59 6.84
CA TRP A 24 -11.21 22.03 8.19
C TRP A 24 -9.73 21.78 8.51
N PHE A 25 -9.24 20.55 8.27
CA PHE A 25 -7.84 20.18 8.51
C PHE A 25 -6.86 20.97 7.63
N ALA A 26 -7.29 21.47 6.47
CA ALA A 26 -6.46 22.35 5.63
C ALA A 26 -5.94 23.59 6.38
N GLY A 27 -6.68 24.09 7.38
CA GLY A 27 -6.26 25.22 8.23
C GLY A 27 -5.48 24.85 9.50
N GLN A 28 -5.36 23.56 9.84
CA GLN A 28 -4.93 23.11 11.18
C GLN A 28 -3.53 22.48 11.15
N LYS A 29 -2.50 23.29 10.88
CA LYS A 29 -1.13 22.83 10.56
C LYS A 29 -0.49 21.87 11.58
N ASP A 30 -0.81 22.02 12.85
CA ASP A 30 -0.23 21.23 13.94
C ASP A 30 -0.91 19.86 14.14
N THR A 31 -1.90 19.53 13.31
CA THR A 31 -2.65 18.28 13.41
C THR A 31 -2.13 17.21 12.45
N LEU A 32 -2.26 15.94 12.85
CA LEU A 32 -1.98 14.81 11.96
C LEU A 32 -2.84 14.87 10.70
N GLY A 33 -4.12 15.27 10.81
CA GLY A 33 -5.00 15.40 9.65
C GLY A 33 -4.46 16.34 8.58
N HIS A 34 -3.81 17.44 8.99
CA HIS A 34 -3.13 18.37 8.07
C HIS A 34 -1.85 17.78 7.48
N GLN A 35 -1.02 17.13 8.29
CA GLN A 35 0.24 16.52 7.83
C GLN A 35 0.01 15.42 6.78
N LEU A 36 -1.17 14.81 6.76
CA LEU A 36 -1.56 13.82 5.76
C LEU A 36 -2.05 14.44 4.44
N LEU A 37 -2.21 15.76 4.36
CA LEU A 37 -2.62 16.43 3.13
C LEU A 37 -1.46 16.43 2.14
N ARG A 38 -1.70 15.96 0.92
CA ARG A 38 -0.80 16.25 -0.20
C ARG A 38 -0.92 17.70 -0.65
N ARG A 39 -2.16 18.22 -0.65
CA ARG A 39 -2.45 19.61 -0.94
C ARG A 39 -3.60 20.11 -0.05
N PRO A 40 -3.46 21.25 0.63
CA PRO A 40 -4.56 21.87 1.36
C PRO A 40 -5.70 22.27 0.42
N TRP A 41 -6.93 22.23 0.91
CA TRP A 41 -8.10 22.75 0.20
C TRP A 41 -7.96 24.26 -0.02
N THR A 42 -8.46 24.74 -1.18
CA THR A 42 -8.57 26.17 -1.48
C THR A 42 -9.87 26.43 -2.25
N PRO A 43 -10.50 27.62 -2.10
CA PRO A 43 -11.72 27.96 -2.84
C PRO A 43 -11.54 27.98 -4.37
N SER A 44 -10.32 28.22 -4.86
CA SER A 44 -9.98 28.26 -6.29
C SER A 44 -9.77 26.87 -6.92
N MET A 45 -9.84 25.80 -6.13
CA MET A 45 -9.64 24.44 -6.63
C MET A 45 -10.86 23.97 -7.43
N SER A 46 -10.64 23.32 -8.57
CA SER A 46 -11.75 22.72 -9.32
C SER A 46 -12.38 21.55 -8.54
N PRO A 47 -13.69 21.28 -8.71
CA PRO A 47 -14.35 20.15 -8.05
C PRO A 47 -13.64 18.82 -8.28
N ARG A 48 -13.21 18.55 -9.52
CA ARG A 48 -12.45 17.34 -9.88
C ARG A 48 -11.16 17.22 -9.07
N ARG A 49 -10.38 18.31 -8.97
CA ARG A 49 -9.13 18.28 -8.20
C ARG A 49 -9.39 18.10 -6.71
N ALA A 50 -10.43 18.73 -6.17
CA ALA A 50 -10.84 18.52 -4.78
C ALA A 50 -11.18 17.05 -4.49
N PHE A 51 -11.88 16.37 -5.39
CA PHE A 51 -12.17 14.93 -5.27
C PHE A 51 -10.93 14.04 -5.33
N ASP A 52 -9.98 14.35 -6.22
CA ASP A 52 -8.73 13.62 -6.34
C ASP A 52 -7.88 13.76 -5.07
N GLU A 53 -7.73 14.98 -4.55
CA GLU A 53 -6.99 15.22 -3.30
C GLU A 53 -7.66 14.61 -2.08
N LEU A 54 -9.00 14.68 -2.01
CA LEU A 54 -9.73 14.06 -0.92
C LEU A 54 -9.56 12.54 -0.93
N THR A 55 -9.56 11.93 -2.11
CA THR A 55 -9.34 10.49 -2.28
C THR A 55 -7.92 10.09 -1.87
N ALA A 56 -6.91 10.88 -2.26
CA ALA A 56 -5.52 10.68 -1.84
C ALA A 56 -5.39 10.81 -0.31
N TRP A 57 -5.97 11.85 0.28
CA TRP A 57 -5.99 12.07 1.73
C TRP A 57 -6.64 10.90 2.48
N ARG A 58 -7.78 10.39 2.02
CA ARG A 58 -8.44 9.22 2.60
C ARG A 58 -7.57 7.96 2.55
N LYS A 59 -6.89 7.72 1.43
CA LYS A 59 -5.94 6.60 1.31
C LYS A 59 -4.78 6.75 2.31
N ARG A 60 -4.24 7.96 2.43
CA ARG A 60 -3.14 8.26 3.35
C ARG A 60 -3.54 8.18 4.83
N ILE A 61 -4.77 8.59 5.19
CA ILE A 61 -5.37 8.32 6.52
C ILE A 61 -5.38 6.82 6.78
N ARG A 62 -5.90 6.02 5.85
CA ARG A 62 -5.98 4.57 6.03
C ARG A 62 -4.58 3.95 6.20
N LEU A 63 -3.60 4.40 5.41
CA LEU A 63 -2.21 3.98 5.55
C LEU A 63 -1.68 4.32 6.94
N ALA A 64 -1.87 5.55 7.42
CA ALA A 64 -1.44 5.99 8.74
C ALA A 64 -2.06 5.13 9.87
N LEU A 65 -3.37 4.88 9.79
CA LEU A 65 -4.09 4.03 10.75
C LEU A 65 -3.66 2.57 10.69
N THR A 66 -3.26 2.09 9.51
CA THR A 66 -2.73 0.73 9.33
C THR A 66 -1.36 0.61 9.95
N LEU A 67 -0.43 1.48 9.59
CA LEU A 67 0.93 1.49 10.14
C LEU A 67 0.93 1.67 11.66
N SER A 68 0.08 2.55 12.20
CA SER A 68 -0.04 2.77 13.66
C SER A 68 -0.51 1.53 14.43
N ALA A 69 -1.21 0.61 13.76
CA ALA A 69 -1.79 -0.58 14.36
C ALA A 69 -1.08 -1.88 13.95
N LEU A 70 -0.10 -1.78 13.04
CA LEU A 70 0.63 -2.91 12.50
C LEU A 70 1.66 -3.37 13.51
N ASN A 71 1.49 -4.59 14.00
CA ASN A 71 2.53 -5.28 14.75
C ASN A 71 3.25 -6.24 13.79
N ARG A 72 4.45 -5.86 13.35
CA ARG A 72 5.31 -6.66 12.48
C ARG A 72 6.73 -6.71 13.04
N GLN A 73 7.35 -7.88 13.00
CA GLN A 73 8.78 -8.06 13.29
C GLN A 73 9.59 -7.80 12.03
N PRO A 74 10.82 -7.23 12.10
CA PRO A 74 11.69 -7.13 10.94
C PRO A 74 11.86 -8.50 10.26
N TRP A 75 11.81 -8.51 8.93
CA TRP A 75 12.04 -9.74 8.14
C TRP A 75 13.40 -9.72 7.43
N LEU A 76 13.69 -8.60 6.76
CA LEU A 76 14.92 -8.39 6.01
C LEU A 76 15.68 -7.22 6.61
N GLN A 77 17.00 -7.24 6.47
CA GLN A 77 17.86 -6.18 6.97
C GLN A 77 18.01 -5.08 5.91
N GLU A 78 17.92 -3.84 6.36
CA GLU A 78 18.41 -2.69 5.61
C GLU A 78 19.90 -2.86 5.31
N GLY A 79 20.39 -2.25 4.23
CA GLY A 79 21.79 -2.41 3.86
C GLY A 79 22.12 -1.85 2.49
N THR A 80 23.25 -2.29 1.93
CA THR A 80 23.74 -1.79 0.64
C THR A 80 24.09 -2.93 -0.30
N ALA A 81 23.80 -2.75 -1.59
CA ALA A 81 24.28 -3.65 -2.63
C ALA A 81 24.57 -2.88 -3.92
N LEU A 82 25.71 -3.16 -4.54
CA LEU A 82 26.13 -2.59 -5.83
C LEU A 82 26.05 -1.05 -5.89
N GLY A 83 26.35 -0.37 -4.78
CA GLY A 83 26.32 1.10 -4.69
C GLY A 83 24.93 1.71 -4.49
N TYR A 84 23.93 0.90 -4.14
CA TYR A 84 22.60 1.33 -3.74
C TYR A 84 22.33 0.99 -2.28
N GLU A 85 21.55 1.83 -1.62
CA GLU A 85 21.11 1.66 -0.23
C GLU A 85 19.66 1.18 -0.22
N PHE A 86 19.31 0.25 0.67
CA PHE A 86 17.98 -0.31 0.85
C PHE A 86 17.49 0.05 2.25
N VAL A 87 16.50 0.93 2.34
CA VAL A 87 15.99 1.51 3.59
C VAL A 87 14.51 1.19 3.72
N GLU A 88 14.10 0.51 4.79
CA GLU A 88 12.71 0.10 4.98
C GLU A 88 11.81 1.30 5.31
N LEU A 89 10.63 1.36 4.68
CA LEU A 89 9.58 2.31 5.04
C LEU A 89 8.72 1.72 6.16
N LYS A 90 8.78 2.31 7.36
CA LYS A 90 8.18 1.76 8.59
C LYS A 90 6.99 2.59 9.08
N GLU A 91 7.10 3.90 8.99
CA GLU A 91 6.14 4.85 9.52
C GLU A 91 5.52 5.71 8.43
N ILE A 92 4.37 6.32 8.72
CA ILE A 92 3.66 7.15 7.74
C ILE A 92 4.53 8.29 7.18
N ARG A 93 5.42 8.86 8.01
CA ARG A 93 6.36 9.91 7.57
C ARG A 93 7.30 9.42 6.46
N ASP A 94 7.71 8.16 6.52
CA ASP A 94 8.62 7.57 5.54
C ASP A 94 7.88 7.44 4.20
N PHE A 95 6.64 6.96 4.22
CA PHE A 95 5.80 6.84 3.04
C PHE A 95 5.45 8.21 2.42
N ILE A 96 5.21 9.24 3.24
CA ILE A 96 4.96 10.61 2.76
C ILE A 96 6.20 11.16 2.06
N ALA A 97 7.34 11.15 2.75
CA ALA A 97 8.60 11.66 2.21
C ALA A 97 9.01 10.94 0.92
N GLU A 98 8.86 9.61 0.90
CA GLU A 98 9.16 8.81 -0.29
C GLU A 98 8.20 9.13 -1.45
N SER A 99 6.90 9.23 -1.17
CA SER A 99 5.90 9.55 -2.20
C SER A 99 6.11 10.94 -2.82
N GLU A 100 6.54 11.91 -2.02
CA GLU A 100 6.88 13.26 -2.49
C GLU A 100 8.16 13.27 -3.32
N ALA A 101 9.21 12.57 -2.87
CA ALA A 101 10.48 12.49 -3.59
C ALA A 101 10.36 11.73 -4.92
N MET A 102 9.56 10.66 -4.96
CA MET A 102 9.43 9.75 -6.09
C MET A 102 8.24 10.06 -7.01
N ASP A 103 7.34 10.96 -6.61
CA ASP A 103 6.06 11.25 -7.28
C ASP A 103 5.27 9.96 -7.62
N ASN A 104 5.23 9.03 -6.67
CA ASN A 104 4.65 7.69 -6.83
C ASN A 104 3.31 7.54 -6.07
N CYS A 105 2.69 6.36 -6.16
CA CYS A 105 1.38 6.09 -5.55
C CYS A 105 1.44 5.23 -4.27
N LEU A 106 2.34 5.56 -3.34
CA LEU A 106 2.48 4.81 -2.09
C LEU A 106 1.27 4.94 -1.13
N ASP A 107 0.38 5.91 -1.31
CA ASP A 107 -0.80 6.09 -0.46
C ASP A 107 -1.76 4.89 -0.47
N SER A 108 -1.79 4.08 -1.55
CA SER A 108 -2.66 2.90 -1.65
C SER A 108 -2.12 1.64 -0.96
N PHE A 109 -0.96 1.73 -0.31
CA PHE A 109 -0.26 0.55 0.21
C PHE A 109 -0.94 -0.11 1.41
N SER A 110 -1.87 0.59 2.06
CA SER A 110 -2.59 0.08 3.23
C SER A 110 -3.30 -1.26 2.96
N GLU A 111 -3.85 -1.45 1.76
CA GLU A 111 -4.57 -2.69 1.41
C GLU A 111 -3.65 -3.90 1.39
N LYS A 112 -2.40 -3.71 0.95
CA LYS A 112 -1.40 -4.78 0.87
C LYS A 112 -0.91 -5.16 2.27
N LEU A 113 -0.66 -4.15 3.11
CA LEU A 113 -0.29 -4.35 4.53
C LEU A 113 -1.39 -5.06 5.33
N GLU A 114 -2.66 -4.86 4.95
CA GLU A 114 -3.80 -5.57 5.59
C GLU A 114 -3.97 -7.01 5.12
N GLN A 115 -3.49 -7.35 3.93
CA GLN A 115 -3.71 -8.66 3.29
C GLN A 115 -2.61 -9.68 3.60
N GLY A 116 -1.41 -9.25 3.95
CA GLY A 116 -0.26 -10.16 3.96
C GLY A 116 1.07 -9.50 4.32
N THR A 117 2.09 -10.35 4.42
CA THR A 117 3.46 -9.92 4.68
C THR A 117 3.96 -9.11 3.48
N CYS A 118 4.13 -7.81 3.71
CA CYS A 118 4.48 -6.85 2.70
C CYS A 118 5.43 -5.82 3.32
N TYR A 119 6.67 -5.82 2.85
CA TYR A 119 7.71 -4.88 3.26
C TYR A 119 8.06 -3.98 2.08
N VAL A 120 8.19 -2.69 2.33
CA VAL A 120 8.60 -1.72 1.30
C VAL A 120 9.95 -1.16 1.69
N PHE A 121 10.86 -1.14 0.74
CA PHE A 121 12.15 -0.49 0.89
C PHE A 121 12.29 0.60 -0.17
N SER A 122 12.73 1.77 0.27
CA SER A 122 13.32 2.78 -0.60
C SER A 122 14.69 2.29 -1.04
N ILE A 123 14.94 2.33 -2.34
CA ILE A 123 16.24 2.11 -2.94
C ILE A 123 16.83 3.47 -3.27
N ARG A 124 17.96 3.78 -2.64
CA ARG A 124 18.61 5.08 -2.75
C ARG A 124 19.98 4.97 -3.40
N LYS A 125 20.37 6.04 -4.09
CA LYS A 125 21.72 6.24 -4.59
C LYS A 125 22.24 7.55 -4.02
N ASN A 126 23.31 7.48 -3.23
CA ASN A 126 23.86 8.63 -2.52
C ASN A 126 22.79 9.36 -1.69
N GLY A 127 21.97 8.62 -0.92
CA GLY A 127 20.88 9.17 -0.12
C GLY A 127 19.64 9.63 -0.90
N THR A 128 19.66 9.66 -2.23
CA THR A 128 18.50 10.07 -3.04
C THR A 128 17.66 8.86 -3.47
N PRO A 129 16.34 8.82 -3.21
CA PRO A 129 15.44 7.80 -3.73
C PRO A 129 15.48 7.67 -5.24
N VAL A 130 15.62 6.43 -5.74
CA VAL A 130 15.66 6.11 -7.17
C VAL A 130 14.74 4.97 -7.57
N ALA A 131 14.28 4.15 -6.61
CA ALA A 131 13.25 3.15 -6.81
C ALA A 131 12.65 2.71 -5.47
N ASP A 132 11.49 2.09 -5.51
CA ASP A 132 10.86 1.40 -4.38
C ASP A 132 10.75 -0.08 -4.71
N VAL A 133 11.08 -0.95 -3.76
CA VAL A 133 10.85 -2.38 -3.86
C VAL A 133 9.87 -2.85 -2.81
N GLU A 134 8.88 -3.62 -3.26
CA GLU A 134 7.98 -4.36 -2.39
C GLU A 134 8.41 -5.82 -2.34
N ILE A 135 8.64 -6.30 -1.12
CA ILE A 135 8.98 -7.69 -0.84
C ILE A 135 7.83 -8.36 -0.10
N GLY A 136 7.48 -9.57 -0.56
CA GLY A 136 6.47 -10.41 0.06
C GLY A 136 6.93 -11.86 0.12
N ALA A 137 6.16 -12.71 0.81
CA ALA A 137 6.42 -14.14 0.85
C ALA A 137 6.23 -14.77 -0.54
N HIS A 138 7.13 -15.67 -0.93
CA HIS A 138 6.93 -16.46 -2.13
C HIS A 138 5.72 -17.40 -1.97
N ALA A 139 4.96 -17.59 -3.05
CA ALA A 139 3.65 -18.26 -3.00
C ALA A 139 3.73 -19.78 -2.73
N ILE A 140 4.87 -20.40 -3.04
CA ILE A 140 5.09 -21.85 -2.89
C ILE A 140 5.98 -22.12 -1.68
N ASP A 141 7.22 -21.62 -1.69
CA ASP A 141 8.14 -21.71 -0.55
C ASP A 141 8.10 -20.45 0.36
N PRO A 142 7.45 -20.49 1.53
CA PRO A 142 7.33 -19.33 2.41
C PRO A 142 8.67 -18.86 3.00
N ASN A 143 9.76 -19.64 2.89
CA ASN A 143 11.10 -19.26 3.36
C ASN A 143 11.84 -18.33 2.41
N VAL A 144 11.32 -18.15 1.19
CA VAL A 144 11.97 -17.36 0.15
C VAL A 144 11.26 -16.01 -0.01
N PRO A 145 11.97 -14.87 0.13
CA PRO A 145 11.41 -13.58 -0.21
C PRO A 145 11.24 -13.43 -1.73
N THR A 146 10.16 -12.77 -2.14
CA THR A 146 9.88 -12.46 -3.55
C THR A 146 9.72 -10.97 -3.76
N ILE A 147 10.32 -10.46 -4.84
CA ILE A 147 10.05 -9.12 -5.35
C ILE A 147 8.63 -9.11 -5.93
N VAL A 148 7.68 -8.54 -5.20
CA VAL A 148 6.30 -8.38 -5.67
C VAL A 148 6.23 -7.29 -6.73
N GLN A 149 6.95 -6.19 -6.51
CA GLN A 149 7.15 -5.15 -7.50
C GLN A 149 8.42 -4.34 -7.22
N LEU A 150 8.96 -3.75 -8.28
CA LEU A 150 10.08 -2.82 -8.24
C LEU A 150 9.77 -1.66 -9.20
N ARG A 151 9.65 -0.44 -8.67
CA ARG A 151 9.17 0.75 -9.41
C ARG A 151 10.12 1.92 -9.24
N ALA A 152 10.37 2.63 -10.33
CA ALA A 152 11.14 3.89 -10.35
C ALA A 152 10.18 5.10 -10.16
N PRO A 153 10.68 6.35 -10.15
CA PRO A 153 9.83 7.53 -9.98
C PRO A 153 8.64 7.53 -10.93
N ARG A 154 7.50 8.05 -10.46
CA ARG A 154 6.21 8.04 -11.18
C ARG A 154 5.71 6.64 -11.54
N ASN A 155 6.05 5.65 -10.71
CA ASN A 155 5.74 4.23 -10.92
C ASN A 155 6.30 3.65 -12.23
N ALA A 156 7.35 4.25 -12.78
CA ALA A 156 7.99 3.78 -14.00
C ALA A 156 8.67 2.42 -13.81
N ARG A 157 9.08 1.78 -14.92
CA ARG A 157 9.89 0.57 -14.87
C ARG A 157 11.26 0.89 -14.30
N ALA A 158 11.71 0.12 -13.32
CA ALA A 158 13.06 0.25 -12.78
C ALA A 158 14.15 -0.15 -13.79
N HIS A 159 15.26 0.59 -13.74
CA HIS A 159 16.43 0.33 -14.58
C HIS A 159 17.03 -1.06 -14.28
N PRO A 160 17.59 -1.80 -15.27
CA PRO A 160 18.15 -3.14 -15.03
C PRO A 160 19.24 -3.20 -13.96
N GLN A 161 20.02 -2.12 -13.78
CA GLN A 161 21.02 -2.05 -12.71
C GLN A 161 20.38 -2.09 -11.31
N ILE A 162 19.20 -1.49 -11.14
CA ILE A 162 18.45 -1.53 -9.89
C ILE A 162 17.97 -2.95 -9.63
N TRP A 163 17.44 -3.64 -10.64
CA TRP A 163 17.10 -5.07 -10.53
C TRP A 163 18.28 -5.93 -10.08
N ARG A 164 19.46 -5.72 -10.69
CA ARG A 164 20.69 -6.43 -10.28
C ARG A 164 21.07 -6.14 -8.82
N ALA A 165 20.98 -4.87 -8.41
CA ALA A 165 21.23 -4.48 -7.03
C ALA A 165 20.22 -5.13 -6.06
N THR A 166 18.93 -5.15 -6.40
CA THR A 166 17.89 -5.78 -5.58
C THR A 166 18.11 -7.28 -5.44
N PHE A 167 18.43 -8.00 -6.51
CA PHE A 167 18.76 -9.42 -6.42
C PHE A 167 20.03 -9.68 -5.59
N ALA A 168 21.07 -8.84 -5.73
CA ALA A 168 22.28 -8.95 -4.93
C ALA A 168 22.01 -8.70 -3.43
N TRP A 169 21.20 -7.69 -3.12
CA TRP A 169 20.77 -7.39 -1.74
C TRP A 169 19.92 -8.52 -1.15
N LEU A 170 18.97 -9.07 -1.91
CA LEU A 170 18.18 -10.22 -1.45
C LEU A 170 19.03 -11.48 -1.26
N GLY A 171 20.01 -11.70 -2.15
CA GLY A 171 20.94 -12.83 -2.06
C GLY A 171 21.88 -12.76 -0.86
N SER A 172 22.03 -11.59 -0.21
CA SER A 172 22.80 -11.44 1.03
C SER A 172 21.94 -11.57 2.29
N GLN A 173 20.63 -11.76 2.18
CA GLN A 173 19.73 -11.90 3.33
C GLN A 173 19.75 -13.33 3.85
N GLU A 174 19.46 -13.49 5.14
CA GLU A 174 19.15 -14.80 5.69
C GLU A 174 17.77 -15.26 5.20
N LEU A 175 17.71 -16.49 4.67
CA LEU A 175 16.46 -17.08 4.19
C LEU A 175 15.68 -17.64 5.38
N CYS A 176 14.64 -16.92 5.78
CA CYS A 176 13.73 -17.35 6.83
C CYS A 176 12.27 -17.08 6.44
N PRO A 177 11.31 -17.83 7.00
CA PRO A 177 9.90 -17.58 6.74
C PRO A 177 9.51 -16.14 7.08
N ALA A 178 8.68 -15.55 6.24
CA ALA A 178 8.06 -14.26 6.51
C ALA A 178 7.42 -14.26 7.92
N PRO A 179 7.78 -13.32 8.80
CA PRO A 179 7.19 -13.25 10.13
C PRO A 179 5.70 -12.98 10.04
N SER A 180 4.96 -13.49 11.02
CA SER A 180 3.55 -13.13 11.16
C SER A 180 3.43 -11.65 11.47
N HIS A 181 2.42 -11.01 10.88
CA HIS A 181 2.01 -9.67 11.27
C HIS A 181 0.55 -9.73 11.71
N SER A 182 0.16 -8.72 12.50
CA SER A 182 -1.23 -8.55 12.90
C SER A 182 -1.58 -7.08 12.97
N ILE A 183 -2.86 -6.77 12.83
CA ILE A 183 -3.37 -5.41 12.97
C ILE A 183 -4.23 -5.35 14.23
N SER A 184 -3.77 -4.61 15.22
CA SER A 184 -4.50 -4.40 16.45
C SER A 184 -5.70 -3.49 16.22
N ARG A 185 -6.91 -4.07 16.28
CA ARG A 185 -8.17 -3.31 16.16
C ARG A 185 -8.29 -2.21 17.22
N THR A 186 -7.81 -2.49 18.43
CA THR A 186 -7.83 -1.54 19.55
C THR A 186 -6.90 -0.36 19.27
N THR A 187 -5.66 -0.64 18.85
CA THR A 187 -4.67 0.40 18.52
C THR A 187 -5.12 1.23 17.33
N ARG A 188 -5.68 0.59 16.29
CA ARG A 188 -6.26 1.28 15.13
C ARG A 188 -7.38 2.23 15.56
N ARG A 189 -8.29 1.78 16.42
CA ARG A 189 -9.40 2.61 16.94
C ARG A 189 -8.88 3.78 17.77
N GLN A 190 -7.81 3.60 18.55
CA GLN A 190 -7.18 4.68 19.30
C GLN A 190 -6.52 5.70 18.38
N ALA A 191 -5.77 5.25 17.37
CA ALA A 191 -5.17 6.11 16.36
C ALA A 191 -6.23 6.91 15.59
N TRP A 192 -7.34 6.25 15.23
CA TRP A 192 -8.50 6.90 14.62
C TRP A 192 -9.05 8.01 15.50
N ARG A 193 -9.35 7.72 16.77
CA ARG A 193 -9.86 8.73 17.72
C ARG A 193 -8.89 9.90 17.84
N ARG A 194 -7.58 9.64 17.93
CA ARG A 194 -6.57 10.69 18.02
C ARG A 194 -6.56 11.59 16.78
N LEU A 195 -6.68 11.02 15.58
CA LEU A 195 -6.73 11.75 14.33
C LEU A 195 -7.96 12.65 14.25
N TRP A 196 -9.14 12.12 14.57
CA TRP A 196 -10.41 12.82 14.38
C TRP A 196 -10.79 13.75 15.54
N ARG A 197 -10.22 13.55 16.74
CA ARG A 197 -10.57 14.32 17.96
C ARG A 197 -10.60 15.84 17.75
N PRO A 198 -9.61 16.48 17.10
CA PRO A 198 -9.62 17.94 16.94
C PRO A 198 -10.81 18.44 16.12
N TYR A 199 -11.17 17.73 15.05
CA TYR A 199 -12.31 18.07 14.20
C TYR A 199 -13.65 17.78 14.89
N LEU A 200 -13.80 16.60 15.50
CA LEU A 200 -15.04 16.24 16.18
C LEU A 200 -15.37 17.17 17.35
N ALA A 201 -14.35 17.75 17.99
CA ALA A 201 -14.52 18.72 19.07
C ALA A 201 -15.16 20.04 18.61
N THR A 202 -15.09 20.40 17.31
CA THR A 202 -15.72 21.62 16.78
C THR A 202 -17.17 21.42 16.35
N LEU A 203 -17.63 20.17 16.28
CA LEU A 203 -18.99 19.83 15.88
C LEU A 203 -19.91 19.82 17.10
N ASP A 204 -21.19 20.15 16.85
CA ASP A 204 -22.25 19.94 17.83
C ASP A 204 -22.47 18.43 18.10
N PRO A 205 -23.19 18.06 19.16
CA PRO A 205 -23.38 16.64 19.50
C PRO A 205 -24.09 15.80 18.43
N ALA A 206 -24.99 16.41 17.64
CA ALA A 206 -25.76 15.69 16.62
C ALA A 206 -24.88 15.40 15.39
N ASP A 207 -24.20 16.42 14.87
CA ASP A 207 -23.25 16.32 13.77
C ASP A 207 -22.08 15.40 14.12
N ARG A 208 -21.59 15.47 15.37
CA ARG A 208 -20.53 14.58 15.86
C ARG A 208 -20.96 13.12 15.76
N ALA A 209 -22.16 12.78 16.25
CA ALA A 209 -22.64 11.40 16.22
C ALA A 209 -22.79 10.88 14.78
N GLU A 210 -23.28 11.73 13.86
CA GLU A 210 -23.41 11.39 12.45
C GLU A 210 -22.06 11.17 11.78
N VAL A 211 -21.10 12.08 11.98
CA VAL A 211 -19.74 11.95 11.43
C VAL A 211 -19.04 10.72 11.99
N GLU A 212 -19.12 10.47 13.29
CA GLU A 212 -18.55 9.27 13.91
C GLU A 212 -19.16 8.00 13.30
N HIS A 213 -20.50 7.96 13.13
CA HIS A 213 -21.17 6.83 12.50
C HIS A 213 -20.71 6.63 11.05
N LEU A 214 -20.75 7.68 10.22
CA LEU A 214 -20.40 7.59 8.80
C LEU A 214 -18.94 7.20 8.60
N VAL A 215 -18.02 7.84 9.32
CA VAL A 215 -16.58 7.56 9.18
C VAL A 215 -16.28 6.12 9.64
N LEU A 216 -16.87 5.64 10.74
CA LEU A 216 -16.69 4.27 11.21
C LEU A 216 -17.36 3.22 10.32
N GLU A 217 -18.54 3.50 9.76
CA GLU A 217 -19.20 2.60 8.80
C GLU A 217 -18.42 2.50 7.49
N LEU A 218 -17.84 3.59 7.01
CA LEU A 218 -17.01 3.58 5.80
C LEU A 218 -15.70 2.79 5.98
N GLU A 219 -15.19 2.68 7.20
CA GLU A 219 -14.10 1.76 7.53
C GLU A 219 -14.56 0.29 7.53
N LYS A 220 -15.82 0.02 7.84
CA LYS A 220 -16.42 -1.34 7.81
C LYS A 220 -16.86 -1.77 6.41
N LEU A 221 -17.26 -0.83 5.54
CA LEU A 221 -17.80 -1.07 4.19
C LEU A 221 -16.74 -1.43 3.15
N GLN A 222 -15.48 -1.58 3.56
CA GLN A 222 -14.46 -2.17 2.72
C GLN A 222 -14.84 -3.63 2.42
N PRO A 223 -14.97 -4.02 1.14
CA PRO A 223 -15.40 -5.37 0.80
C PRO A 223 -14.43 -6.36 1.45
N ARG A 224 -14.97 -7.32 2.20
CA ARG A 224 -14.34 -8.62 2.42
C ARG A 224 -14.13 -9.24 1.04
N ARG A 225 -13.10 -8.80 0.30
CA ARG A 225 -12.73 -9.44 -0.95
C ARG A 225 -12.30 -10.84 -0.55
N ARG A 226 -13.02 -11.81 -1.11
CA ARG A 226 -12.76 -13.23 -0.97
C ARG A 226 -11.25 -13.43 -1.11
N ARG A 227 -10.63 -14.13 -0.15
CA ARG A 227 -9.30 -14.72 -0.36
C ARG A 227 -9.27 -15.25 -1.80
N PRO A 228 -8.23 -15.01 -2.59
CA PRO A 228 -8.08 -15.74 -3.82
C PRO A 228 -8.26 -17.21 -3.44
N ARG A 229 -9.26 -17.88 -4.03
CA ARG A 229 -9.31 -19.35 -3.94
C ARG A 229 -7.93 -19.75 -4.41
N GLN A 230 -7.13 -20.34 -3.53
CA GLN A 230 -5.98 -21.13 -3.95
C GLN A 230 -6.56 -22.02 -5.03
N SER A 231 -6.12 -21.80 -6.27
CA SER A 231 -6.47 -22.66 -7.37
C SER A 231 -5.81 -23.99 -7.03
N THR A 232 -6.57 -24.87 -6.37
CA THR A 232 -6.30 -26.30 -6.41
C THR A 232 -6.62 -26.76 -7.83
N ASN A 233 -5.75 -26.41 -8.77
CA ASN A 233 -5.58 -27.11 -10.02
C ASN A 233 -4.19 -27.76 -10.01
N CYS A 234 -3.97 -28.60 -8.99
CA CYS A 234 -3.19 -29.80 -9.21
C CYS A 234 -4.11 -30.79 -9.93
N GLY A 235 -3.77 -31.15 -11.16
CA GLY A 235 -4.28 -32.36 -11.82
C GLY A 235 -5.39 -32.17 -12.84
N ARG A 236 -5.07 -31.62 -14.02
CA ARG A 236 -5.48 -32.23 -15.30
C ARG A 236 -4.32 -32.14 -16.28
N GLY A 237 -3.86 -33.32 -16.71
CA GLY A 237 -2.63 -33.52 -17.45
C GLY A 237 -2.54 -32.70 -18.73
N ARG A 238 -1.39 -32.06 -18.90
CA ARG A 238 -0.78 -31.93 -20.23
C ARG A 238 0.26 -33.05 -20.32
N GLN A 239 0.01 -33.99 -21.22
CA GLN A 239 1.01 -34.95 -21.65
C GLN A 239 2.28 -34.17 -22.06
N GLN A 240 3.40 -34.49 -21.43
CA GLN A 240 4.70 -34.20 -22.01
C GLN A 240 4.78 -34.96 -23.34
N PRO A 241 5.24 -34.35 -24.44
CA PRO A 241 5.67 -35.14 -25.59
C PRO A 241 6.87 -35.99 -25.15
N PRO A 242 6.97 -37.25 -25.63
CA PRO A 242 8.06 -38.14 -25.21
C PRO A 242 9.41 -37.54 -25.59
N LEU A 243 10.36 -37.69 -24.68
CA LEU A 243 11.78 -37.54 -24.95
C LEU A 243 12.12 -38.46 -26.12
N VAL A 244 12.63 -37.89 -27.21
CA VAL A 244 13.23 -38.68 -28.27
C VAL A 244 14.54 -39.22 -27.73
N ASP A 245 14.62 -40.54 -27.59
CA ASP A 245 15.86 -41.24 -27.31
C ASP A 245 16.86 -40.90 -28.42
N VAL A 246 17.93 -40.19 -28.05
CA VAL A 246 19.08 -40.02 -28.93
C VAL A 246 19.89 -41.30 -28.77
N GLU A 247 19.67 -42.26 -29.67
CA GLU A 247 20.54 -43.42 -29.82
C GLU A 247 21.96 -42.95 -30.10
N LEU A 248 22.87 -43.30 -29.19
CA LEU A 248 24.30 -43.26 -29.37
C LEU A 248 24.68 -44.21 -30.51
N PHE A 249 24.92 -43.67 -31.70
CA PHE A 249 25.67 -44.38 -32.73
C PHE A 249 27.12 -44.51 -32.29
N SER A 250 27.40 -45.65 -31.67
CA SER A 250 28.70 -46.32 -31.78
C SER A 250 28.64 -47.15 -33.05
N ASP A 251 29.41 -46.79 -34.07
CA ASP A 251 30.02 -47.79 -34.94
C ASP A 251 31.36 -47.27 -35.46
N ALA A 252 32.38 -48.11 -35.26
CA ALA A 252 33.69 -48.00 -35.84
C ALA A 252 33.73 -48.85 -37.12
N ALA A 253 34.29 -48.31 -38.20
CA ALA A 253 35.21 -48.95 -39.15
C ALA A 253 35.19 -48.24 -40.52
N GLU A 254 36.25 -47.48 -40.82
CA GLU A 254 37.30 -47.85 -41.80
C GLU A 254 38.52 -46.93 -41.62
#